data_AF-A0A969BMW8-F1
#
_entry.id   AF-A0A969BMW8-F1
#
_cell.length_a   1.000
_cell.length_b   1.000
_cell.length_c   1.000
_cell.angle_alpha   90.00
_cell.angle_beta   90.00
_cell.angle_gamma   90.00
#
_symmetry.space_group_name_H-M   'P 1'
#
loop_
_entity.id
_entity.type
_entity.pdbx_description
1 polymer ?
#
loop_
_entity_poly.entity_id
_entity_poly.type
_entity_poly.pdbx_seq_one_letter_code
_entity_poly.pdbx_strand_id
1 'polypeptide(L)'
;AVVSATDVRPATKEQVESLGGKFVAVENEEFKQAETSGGYAKEMSDDYKRQQAELVANHVKNQDIVITTALIPGRPAPRLVTKEMVASMKEGSVIVDVAVDQGGSVETIRPTTLLDPTYLVSGVLHYGSPTCRRWCRARPPSRSTT
;
A
#
# COMPACT_ATOMS: atom_id res chain seq x y z
N ALA A 1 -9.77 -16.55 4.71
CA ALA A 1 -8.56 -15.91 4.17
C ALA A 1 -7.54 -15.78 5.29
N VAL A 2 -6.24 -15.85 4.99
CA VAL A 2 -5.18 -15.58 5.97
C VAL A 2 -4.78 -14.11 5.80
N VAL A 3 -4.75 -13.34 6.88
CA VAL A 3 -4.44 -11.91 6.85
C VAL A 3 -3.12 -11.68 7.58
N SER A 4 -2.26 -10.89 6.95
CA SER A 4 -1.02 -10.41 7.53
C SER A 4 -0.94 -8.90 7.33
N ALA A 5 -0.45 -8.18 8.33
CA ALA A 5 -0.32 -6.73 8.26
C ALA A 5 1.04 -6.28 8.76
N THR A 6 1.53 -5.20 8.18
CA THR A 6 2.75 -4.51 8.59
C THR A 6 2.42 -3.05 8.82
N ASP A 7 2.90 -2.49 9.92
CA ASP A 7 2.86 -1.07 10.25
C ASP A 7 4.14 -0.79 11.04
N VAL A 8 4.61 0.45 11.02
CA VAL A 8 5.83 0.85 11.73
C VAL A 8 5.56 1.09 13.21
N ARG A 9 4.30 1.22 13.63
CA ARG A 9 3.92 1.53 15.01
C ARG A 9 3.73 0.25 15.85
N PRO A 10 4.35 0.15 17.03
CA PRO A 10 4.26 -1.04 17.87
C PRO A 10 2.84 -1.28 18.42
N ALA A 11 2.08 -0.21 18.69
CA ALA A 11 0.70 -0.30 19.18
C ALA A 11 -0.25 -1.04 18.22
N THR A 12 0.09 -1.09 16.92
CA THR A 12 -0.76 -1.77 15.93
C THR A 12 -0.62 -3.29 15.96
N LYS A 13 0.43 -3.83 16.58
CA LYS A 13 0.64 -5.28 16.71
C LYS A 13 -0.54 -5.95 17.41
N GLU A 14 -0.90 -5.43 18.58
CA GLU A 14 -2.04 -5.95 19.36
C GLU A 14 -3.37 -5.77 18.62
N GLN A 15 -3.54 -4.66 17.89
CA GLN A 15 -4.75 -4.43 17.09
C GLN A 15 -4.89 -5.47 15.97
N VAL A 16 -3.81 -5.76 15.25
CA VAL A 16 -3.80 -6.76 14.18
C VAL A 16 -4.08 -8.16 14.73
N GLU A 17 -3.44 -8.52 15.84
CA GLU A 17 -3.62 -9.83 16.49
C GLU A 17 -5.03 -10.00 17.06
N SER A 18 -5.61 -8.94 17.64
CA SER A 18 -7.00 -8.96 18.16
C SER A 18 -8.05 -9.23 17.08
N LEU A 19 -7.75 -8.85 15.83
CA LEU A 19 -8.60 -9.08 14.65
C LEU A 19 -8.26 -10.40 13.94
N GLY A 20 -7.34 -11.21 14.48
CA GLY A 20 -6.96 -12.52 13.94
C GLY A 20 -5.94 -12.45 12.79
N GLY A 21 -5.27 -11.32 12.60
CA GLY A 21 -4.19 -11.16 11.62
C GLY A 21 -2.82 -11.52 12.20
N LYS A 22 -1.87 -11.84 11.32
CA LYS A 22 -0.45 -12.00 11.68
C LYS A 22 0.28 -10.67 11.50
N PHE A 23 0.87 -10.14 12.57
CA PHE A 23 1.72 -8.96 12.47
C PHE A 23 3.09 -9.32 11.88
N VAL A 24 3.54 -8.55 10.88
CA VAL A 24 4.82 -8.73 10.20
C VAL A 24 5.58 -7.43 10.26
N ALA A 25 6.67 -7.40 11.03
CA ALA A 25 7.51 -6.22 11.18
C ALA A 25 8.95 -6.61 11.47
N VAL A 26 9.86 -5.65 11.27
CA VAL A 26 11.24 -5.74 11.71
C VAL A 26 11.27 -5.34 13.18
N GLU A 27 11.43 -6.32 14.08
CA GLU A 27 11.48 -6.06 15.51
C GLU A 27 12.87 -5.51 15.91
N ASN A 28 13.01 -4.18 15.97
CA ASN A 28 14.22 -3.49 16.44
C ASN A 28 13.91 -2.42 17.51
N GLU A 29 14.94 -1.84 18.13
CA GLU A 29 14.76 -0.78 19.15
C GLU A 29 14.14 0.51 18.56
N GLU A 30 14.33 0.77 17.26
CA GLU A 30 13.68 1.90 16.55
C GLU A 30 12.17 1.70 16.39
N PHE A 31 11.71 0.46 16.18
CA PHE A 31 10.31 0.08 16.12
C PHE A 31 9.56 0.43 17.41
N LYS A 32 10.21 0.29 18.58
CA LYS A 32 9.62 0.67 19.88
C LYS A 32 9.41 2.18 20.02
N GLN A 33 10.10 3.01 19.22
CA GLN A 33 10.05 4.48 19.29
C GLN A 33 9.42 5.13 18.04
N ALA A 34 8.87 4.32 17.14
CA ALA A 34 8.34 4.74 15.85
C ALA A 34 7.03 5.54 15.94
N GLU A 35 6.46 5.70 17.13
CA GLU A 35 5.26 6.48 17.39
C GLU A 35 5.60 7.89 17.90
N THR A 36 4.91 8.90 17.39
CA THR A 36 4.90 10.27 17.92
C THR A 36 3.95 10.36 19.12
N SER A 37 4.07 11.42 19.93
CA SER A 37 3.13 11.70 21.02
C SER A 37 1.66 11.85 20.56
N GLY A 38 1.43 12.06 19.27
CA GLY A 38 0.10 12.13 18.65
C GLY A 38 -0.38 10.83 17.99
N GLY A 39 0.33 9.71 18.14
CA GLY A 39 -0.07 8.40 17.59
C GLY A 39 0.26 8.18 16.10
N TYR A 40 0.97 9.13 15.47
CA TYR A 40 1.42 9.02 14.09
C TYR A 40 2.82 8.41 13.98
N ALA A 41 3.09 7.76 12.85
CA ALA A 41 4.40 7.22 12.53
C ALA A 41 5.47 8.31 12.37
N LYS A 42 6.66 8.09 12.92
CA LYS A 42 7.86 8.87 12.64
C LYS A 42 8.55 8.38 11.36
N GLU A 43 9.36 9.25 10.77
CA GLU A 43 10.26 8.84 9.70
C GLU A 43 11.36 7.94 10.26
N MET A 44 11.49 6.75 9.69
CA MET A 44 12.44 5.73 10.12
C MET A 44 13.80 5.91 9.44
N SER A 45 14.84 5.33 10.03
CA SER A 45 16.18 5.28 9.44
C SER A 45 16.16 4.57 8.07
N ASP A 46 17.11 4.90 7.20
CA ASP A 46 17.19 4.27 5.88
C ASP A 46 17.53 2.77 5.96
N ASP A 47 18.22 2.35 7.02
CA ASP A 47 18.50 0.94 7.28
C ASP A 47 17.23 0.18 7.67
N TYR A 48 16.35 0.77 8.50
CA TYR A 48 15.05 0.18 8.79
C TYR A 48 14.18 0.10 7.53
N LYS A 49 14.14 1.15 6.70
CA LYS A 49 13.42 1.13 5.42
C LYS A 49 13.91 0.01 4.50
N ARG A 50 15.22 -0.25 4.46
CA ARG A 50 15.81 -1.34 3.66
C ARG A 50 15.36 -2.71 4.18
N GLN A 51 15.48 -2.95 5.49
CA GLN A 51 15.05 -4.21 6.11
C GLN A 51 13.54 -4.45 5.93
N GLN A 52 12.74 -3.39 6.07
CA GLN A 52 11.30 -3.47 5.82
C GLN A 52 11.00 -3.77 4.35
N ALA A 53 11.70 -3.14 3.41
CA ALA A 53 11.51 -3.39 1.98
C ALA A 53 11.84 -4.85 1.60
N GLU A 54 12.90 -5.44 2.16
CA GLU A 54 13.25 -6.85 1.96
C GLU A 54 12.18 -7.78 2.53
N LEU A 55 11.69 -7.49 3.73
CA LEU A 55 10.61 -8.24 4.36
C LEU A 55 9.31 -8.17 3.54
N VAL A 56 8.95 -6.98 3.05
CA VAL A 56 7.77 -6.76 2.19
C VAL A 56 7.94 -7.50 0.87
N ALA A 57 9.11 -7.43 0.23
CA ALA A 57 9.38 -8.12 -1.05
C ALA A 57 9.15 -9.63 -0.95
N ASN A 58 9.70 -10.26 0.10
CA ASN A 58 9.56 -11.69 0.34
C ASN A 58 8.11 -12.08 0.63
N HIS A 59 7.36 -11.19 1.28
CA HIS A 59 5.98 -11.45 1.65
C HIS A 59 5.01 -11.27 0.47
N VAL A 60 5.14 -10.16 -0.27
CA VAL A 60 4.28 -9.76 -1.40
C VAL A 60 4.25 -10.83 -2.50
N LYS A 61 5.39 -11.48 -2.78
CA LYS A 61 5.48 -12.58 -3.77
C LYS A 61 4.45 -13.69 -3.52
N ASN A 62 4.15 -13.98 -2.25
CA ASN A 62 3.26 -15.07 -1.86
C ASN A 62 1.83 -14.61 -1.56
N GLN A 63 1.52 -13.31 -1.68
CA GLN A 63 0.18 -12.77 -1.41
C GLN A 63 -0.69 -12.75 -2.67
N ASP A 64 -1.94 -13.18 -2.52
CA ASP A 64 -2.96 -13.03 -3.57
C ASP A 64 -3.53 -11.61 -3.60
N ILE A 65 -3.63 -10.93 -2.44
CA ILE A 65 -4.18 -9.57 -2.32
C ILE A 65 -3.26 -8.72 -1.45
N VAL A 66 -2.90 -7.53 -1.94
CA VAL A 66 -2.10 -6.53 -1.21
C VAL A 66 -2.89 -5.23 -1.10
N ILE A 67 -3.03 -4.71 0.11
CA ILE A 67 -3.73 -3.46 0.39
C ILE A 67 -2.74 -2.47 1.00
N THR A 68 -2.56 -1.31 0.38
CA THR A 68 -1.67 -0.26 0.88
C THR A 68 -2.46 0.96 1.36
N THR A 69 -2.20 1.37 2.60
CA THR A 69 -2.88 2.49 3.27
C THR A 69 -1.90 3.47 3.92
N ALA A 70 -0.60 3.35 3.63
CA ALA A 70 0.43 4.17 4.25
C ALA A 70 0.30 5.63 3.81
N LEU A 71 -0.03 6.50 4.76
CA LEU A 71 -0.26 7.92 4.52
C LEU A 71 0.34 8.75 5.64
N ILE A 72 1.19 9.70 5.29
CA ILE A 72 1.72 10.68 6.24
C ILE A 72 1.15 12.05 5.86
N PRO A 73 0.34 12.69 6.73
CA PRO A 73 -0.26 13.98 6.44
C PRO A 73 0.78 15.02 5.99
N GLY A 74 0.49 15.71 4.88
CA GLY A 74 1.35 16.77 4.34
C GLY A 74 2.58 16.30 3.56
N ARG A 75 2.74 14.99 3.34
CA ARG A 75 3.84 14.41 2.57
C ARG A 75 3.33 13.48 1.45
N PRO A 76 4.10 13.26 0.38
CA PRO A 76 3.79 12.21 -0.58
C PRO A 76 3.71 10.84 0.09
N ALA A 77 2.89 9.95 -0.46
CA ALA A 77 2.82 8.58 0.01
C ALA A 77 4.20 7.88 -0.12
N PRO A 78 4.63 7.09 0.87
CA PRO A 78 5.89 6.36 0.78
C PRO A 78 5.77 5.25 -0.25
N ARG A 79 6.78 5.08 -1.11
CA ARG A 79 6.88 3.96 -2.05
C ARG A 79 7.34 2.71 -1.29
N LEU A 80 6.41 1.77 -1.11
CA LEU A 80 6.63 0.53 -0.35
C LEU A 80 6.73 -0.69 -1.25
N VAL A 81 6.01 -0.69 -2.38
CA VAL A 81 5.97 -1.81 -3.32
C VAL A 81 6.50 -1.33 -4.67
N THR A 82 7.63 -1.89 -5.09
CA THR A 82 8.26 -1.54 -6.37
C THR A 82 7.62 -2.29 -7.53
N LYS A 83 7.87 -1.83 -8.76
CA LYS A 83 7.40 -2.50 -9.97
C LYS A 83 7.88 -3.96 -10.06
N GLU A 84 9.09 -4.23 -9.62
CA GLU A 84 9.67 -5.59 -9.60
C GLU A 84 8.93 -6.49 -8.61
N MET A 85 8.54 -5.96 -7.44
CA MET A 85 7.73 -6.70 -6.48
C MET A 85 6.36 -7.06 -7.07
N VAL A 86 5.70 -6.11 -7.76
CA VAL A 86 4.43 -6.37 -8.46
C VAL A 86 4.59 -7.45 -9.52
N ALA A 87 5.66 -7.40 -10.32
CA ALA A 87 5.93 -8.41 -11.34
C ALA A 87 6.25 -9.81 -10.77
N SER A 88 6.67 -9.88 -9.50
CA SER A 88 6.94 -11.15 -8.82
C SER A 88 5.69 -11.82 -8.23
N MET A 89 4.57 -11.09 -8.17
CA MET A 89 3.30 -11.63 -7.67
C MET A 89 2.73 -12.66 -8.62
N LYS A 90 1.85 -13.51 -8.10
CA LYS A 90 1.09 -14.47 -8.90
C LYS A 90 0.16 -13.74 -9.87
N GLU A 91 0.02 -14.29 -11.08
CA GLU A 91 -0.96 -13.79 -12.04
C GLU A 91 -2.38 -13.93 -11.48
N GLY A 92 -3.18 -12.88 -11.66
CA GLY A 92 -4.52 -12.76 -11.06
C GLY A 92 -4.54 -12.19 -9.65
N SER A 93 -3.37 -11.92 -9.04
CA SER A 93 -3.31 -11.19 -7.76
C SER A 93 -3.90 -9.79 -7.89
N VAL A 94 -4.30 -9.21 -6.75
CA VAL A 94 -4.95 -7.90 -6.68
C VAL A 94 -4.16 -6.95 -5.78
N ILE A 95 -4.00 -5.71 -6.25
CA ILE A 95 -3.45 -4.60 -5.48
C ILE A 95 -4.55 -3.55 -5.28
N VAL A 96 -4.75 -3.15 -4.04
CA VAL A 96 -5.62 -2.02 -3.66
C VAL A 96 -4.78 -0.94 -2.99
N ASP A 97 -4.82 0.27 -3.51
CA ASP A 97 -4.09 1.40 -2.93
C ASP A 97 -5.03 2.55 -2.57
N VAL A 98 -5.12 2.86 -1.29
CA VAL A 98 -5.96 3.94 -0.76
C VAL A 98 -5.21 5.28 -0.77
N ALA A 99 -3.87 5.25 -0.80
CA ALA A 99 -3.02 6.44 -0.79
C ALA A 99 -2.76 7.02 -2.19
N VAL A 100 -3.45 6.52 -3.22
CA VAL A 100 -3.24 6.88 -4.64
C VAL A 100 -3.35 8.39 -4.90
N ASP A 101 -4.13 9.11 -4.11
CA ASP A 101 -4.27 10.56 -4.25
C ASP A 101 -3.01 11.35 -3.93
N GLN A 102 -2.15 10.81 -3.05
CA GLN A 102 -0.87 11.40 -2.66
C GLN A 102 0.31 10.75 -3.41
N GLY A 103 0.04 10.13 -4.56
CA GLY A 103 1.03 9.44 -5.40
C GLY A 103 1.02 7.92 -5.25
N GLY A 104 0.38 7.39 -4.21
CA GLY A 104 0.27 5.96 -3.95
C GLY A 104 1.55 5.32 -3.38
N SER A 105 1.36 4.18 -2.72
CA SER A 105 2.45 3.40 -2.12
C SER A 105 3.02 2.33 -3.04
N VAL A 106 2.34 2.05 -4.15
CA VAL A 106 2.75 1.07 -5.15
C VAL A 106 3.22 1.79 -6.41
N GLU A 107 4.40 1.48 -6.93
CA GLU A 107 4.97 2.25 -8.05
C GLU A 107 4.15 2.23 -9.34
N THR A 108 3.43 1.14 -9.59
CA THR A 108 2.59 0.92 -10.78
C THR A 108 1.16 1.44 -10.60
N ILE A 109 0.86 2.09 -9.48
CA ILE A 109 -0.49 2.55 -9.18
C ILE A 109 -0.83 3.86 -9.91
N ARG A 110 -2.07 3.94 -10.38
CA ARG A 110 -2.72 5.17 -10.84
C ARG A 110 -4.15 5.22 -10.32
N PRO A 111 -4.74 6.41 -10.18
CA PRO A 111 -6.12 6.55 -9.73
C PRO A 111 -7.08 5.88 -10.71
N THR A 112 -8.02 5.09 -10.21
CA THR A 112 -9.09 4.50 -11.02
C THR A 112 -10.39 5.30 -10.90
N THR A 113 -11.39 4.94 -11.70
CA THR A 113 -12.67 5.67 -11.77
C THR A 113 -13.84 4.70 -11.70
N LEU A 114 -15.06 5.19 -11.44
CA LEU A 114 -16.24 4.30 -11.44
C LEU A 114 -16.45 3.58 -12.79
N LEU A 115 -16.09 4.23 -13.90
CA LEU A 115 -16.27 3.69 -15.26
C LEU A 115 -15.10 2.81 -15.71
N ASP A 116 -13.92 3.04 -15.15
CA ASP A 116 -12.70 2.26 -15.38
C ASP A 116 -12.08 1.95 -14.01
N PRO A 117 -12.67 0.98 -13.26
CA PRO A 117 -12.35 0.78 -11.86
C PRO A 117 -11.04 0.04 -11.64
N THR A 118 -10.54 -0.68 -12.65
CA THR A 118 -9.37 -1.53 -12.50
C THR A 118 -8.57 -1.62 -13.80
N TYR A 119 -7.28 -1.89 -13.69
CA TYR A 119 -6.42 -2.18 -14.84
C TYR A 119 -5.37 -3.24 -14.47
N LEU A 120 -4.78 -3.87 -15.49
CA LEU A 120 -3.75 -4.90 -15.29
C LEU A 120 -2.35 -4.32 -15.50
N VAL A 121 -1.42 -4.73 -14.62
CA VAL A 121 0.02 -4.52 -14.80
C VAL A 121 0.73 -5.82 -14.43
N SER A 122 1.51 -6.38 -15.36
CA SER A 122 2.24 -7.64 -15.14
C SER A 122 1.35 -8.80 -14.65
N GLY A 123 0.10 -8.88 -15.13
CA GLY A 123 -0.85 -9.91 -14.70
C GLY A 123 -1.55 -9.64 -13.35
N VAL A 124 -1.26 -8.51 -12.70
CA VAL A 124 -1.84 -8.11 -11.40
C VAL A 124 -2.89 -7.03 -11.59
N LEU A 125 -4.08 -7.24 -11.01
CA LEU A 125 -5.20 -6.30 -11.06
C LEU A 125 -5.01 -5.16 -10.06
N HIS A 126 -5.03 -3.92 -10.54
CA HIS A 126 -4.84 -2.74 -9.72
C HIS A 126 -6.14 -1.98 -9.52
N TYR A 127 -6.43 -1.61 -8.28
CA TYR A 127 -7.50 -0.73 -7.87
C TYR A 127 -6.92 0.39 -7.02
N GLY A 128 -6.57 1.51 -7.64
CA GLY A 128 -6.17 2.72 -6.93
C GLY A 128 -7.42 3.49 -6.57
N SER A 129 -7.76 3.61 -5.28
CA SER A 129 -8.99 4.21 -4.79
C SER A 129 -8.84 5.72 -4.51
N PRO A 130 -9.14 6.64 -5.46
CA PRO A 130 -9.16 8.04 -5.12
C PRO A 130 -10.23 8.35 -4.08
N THR A 131 -10.03 9.44 -3.35
CA THR A 131 -11.09 10.04 -2.55
C THR A 131 -12.31 10.36 -3.41
N CYS A 132 -13.49 10.27 -2.80
CA CYS A 132 -14.79 10.54 -3.45
C CYS A 132 -14.80 11.84 -4.28
N ARG A 133 -14.07 12.86 -3.82
CA ARG A 133 -13.94 14.16 -4.50
C ARG A 133 -13.27 14.08 -5.88
N ARG A 134 -12.34 13.14 -6.06
CA ARG A 134 -11.60 12.89 -7.31
C ARG A 134 -12.26 11.79 -8.13
N TRP A 135 -12.85 10.79 -7.47
CA TRP A 135 -13.73 9.77 -8.05
C TRP A 135 -14.84 10.39 -8.92
N CYS A 136 -15.52 11.44 -8.43
CA CYS A 136 -16.61 12.11 -9.16
C CYS A 136 -16.14 13.04 -10.30
N ARG A 137 -14.86 13.43 -10.36
CA ARG A 137 -14.36 14.44 -11.33
C ARG A 137 -13.70 13.83 -12.56
N ALA A 138 -13.36 12.54 -12.54
CA ALA A 138 -12.77 11.86 -13.66
C ALA A 138 -13.83 11.59 -14.74
N ARG A 139 -14.14 12.61 -15.57
CA ARG A 139 -14.82 12.39 -16.84
C ARG A 139 -13.85 11.65 -17.77
N PRO A 140 -14.28 10.58 -18.47
CA PRO A 140 -13.45 10.02 -19.52
C PRO A 140 -13.16 11.09 -20.58
N PRO A 141 -11.98 11.07 -21.25
CA PRO A 141 -11.78 11.89 -22.44
C PRO A 141 -12.91 11.56 -23.42
N SER A 142 -13.57 12.59 -23.95
CA SER A 142 -14.65 12.44 -24.91
C SER A 142 -14.17 11.52 -26.04
N ARG A 143 -14.78 10.34 -26.18
CA ARG A 143 -14.60 9.55 -27.41
C ARG A 143 -15.08 10.43 -28.55
N SER A 144 -14.16 10.96 -29.34
CA SER A 144 -14.47 11.62 -30.60
C SER A 144 -15.12 10.58 -31.49
N THR A 145 -16.44 10.64 -31.59
CA THR A 145 -17.20 9.92 -32.60
C THR A 145 -16.88 10.62 -33.92
N THR A 146 -16.09 9.94 -34.75
CA THR A 146 -16.03 10.20 -36.20
C THR A 146 -17.04 9.29 -36.86
#